data_AF-A0A7C6V719-F1
#
_entry.id   AF-A0A7C6V719-F1
#
_cell.length_a   1.000
_cell.length_b   1.000
_cell.length_c   1.000
_cell.angle_alpha   90.00
_cell.angle_beta   90.00
_cell.angle_gamma   90.00
#
_symmetry.space_group_name_H-M   'P 1'
#
loop_
_entity.id
_entity.type
_entity.pdbx_description
1 polymer ?
#
loop_
_entity_poly.entity_id
_entity_poly.type
_entity_poly.pdbx_seq_one_letter_code
_entity_poly.pdbx_strand_id
1 'polypeptide(L)' 'MVQEAGWVLVRVSGSHHQFKHPTRPGLVTIPHPRKSLPTKTVKSILKQAGLDK' A
#
# COMPACT_ATOMS: atom_id res chain seq x y z
N MET A 1 -5.19 4.95 -7.04
CA MET A 1 -3.94 4.29 -6.56
C MET A 1 -3.62 4.73 -5.13
N VAL A 2 -2.81 3.98 -4.38
CA VAL A 2 -2.47 4.34 -2.97
C VAL A 2 -1.74 5.68 -2.88
N GLN A 3 -0.94 6.03 -3.90
CA GLN A 3 -0.31 7.36 -4.04
C GLN A 3 -1.33 8.51 -4.16
N GLU A 4 -2.49 8.29 -4.77
CA GLU A 4 -3.56 9.31 -4.85
C GLU A 4 -4.30 9.48 -3.52
N ALA A 5 -4.22 8.48 -2.64
CA ALA A 5 -4.90 8.49 -1.35
C ALA A 5 -4.08 9.16 -0.23
N GLY A 6 -3.06 9.96 -0.57
CA GLY A 6 -2.25 10.70 0.41
C GLY A 6 -1.26 9.84 1.21
N TRP A 7 -0.98 8.62 0.76
CA TRP A 7 0.00 7.74 1.39
C TRP A 7 1.42 8.11 0.97
N VAL A 8 2.28 8.34 1.96
CA VAL A 8 3.67 8.75 1.75
C VAL A 8 4.58 7.54 1.88
N LEU A 9 5.47 7.35 0.91
CA LEU A 9 6.49 6.31 0.97
C LEU A 9 7.50 6.64 2.08
N VAL A 10 7.59 5.78 3.10
CA VAL A 10 8.48 5.98 4.25
C VAL A 10 9.72 5.11 4.22
N ARG A 11 9.60 3.88 3.70
CA ARG A 11 10.76 3.03 3.48
C ARG A 11 10.60 2.15 2.25
N VAL A 12 11.72 1.82 1.64
CA VAL A 12 11.81 0.82 0.59
C VAL A 12 12.85 -0.19 1.03
N SER A 13 12.48 -1.46 1.03
CA SER A 13 13.41 -2.56 1.25
C SER A 13 13.31 -3.52 0.08
N GLY A 14 14.26 -3.38 -0.85
CA GLY A 14 14.27 -4.12 -2.11
C GLY A 14 12.94 -3.99 -2.85
N SER A 15 12.22 -5.11 -2.96
CA SER A 15 10.92 -5.19 -3.63
C SER A 15 9.72 -4.80 -2.76
N HIS A 16 9.91 -4.32 -1.54
CA HIS A 16 8.82 -3.97 -0.63
C HIS A 16 8.82 -2.47 -0.35
N HIS A 17 7.80 -1.79 -0.85
CA HIS A 17 7.55 -0.37 -0.61
C HIS A 17 6.62 -0.24 0.58
N GLN A 18 6.96 0.64 1.51
CA GLN A 18 6.18 0.84 2.72
C GLN A 18 5.71 2.27 2.81
N PHE A 19 4.41 2.38 2.96
CA PHE A 19 3.67 3.62 2.93
C PHE A 19 3.08 3.91 4.29
N LYS A 20 3.13 5.17 4.69
CA LYS A 20 2.51 5.69 5.90
C LYS A 20 1.52 6.77 5.51
N HIS A 21 0.35 6.78 6.15
CA HIS A 21 -0.60 7.85 5.98
C HIS A 21 -0.47 8.84 7.16
N PRO A 22 -0.47 10.16 6.94
CA PRO A 22 -0.38 11.14 8.03
C PRO A 22 -1.64 11.16 8.91
N THR A 23 -2.82 10.95 8.30
CA THR A 23 -4.12 11.03 8.99
C THR A 23 -4.67 9.69 9.47
N ARG A 24 -4.11 8.56 9.01
CA ARG A 24 -4.64 7.22 9.29
C ARG A 24 -3.57 6.42 10.02
N PRO A 25 -3.84 5.91 11.23
CA PRO A 25 -2.88 5.07 11.94
C PRO A 25 -2.73 3.74 11.20
N GLY A 26 -1.55 3.50 10.64
CA GLY A 26 -1.27 2.27 9.90
C GLY A 26 -0.11 2.43 8.93
N LEU A 27 0.58 1.32 8.68
CA LEU A 27 1.66 1.24 7.71
C LEU A 27 1.28 0.16 6.69
N VAL A 28 1.30 0.53 5.41
CA VAL A 28 0.88 -0.33 4.31
C VAL A 28 2.10 -0.76 3.53
N THR A 29 2.33 -2.07 3.45
CA THR A 29 3.44 -2.63 2.68
C THR A 29 2.91 -3.10 1.33
N ILE A 30 3.42 -2.50 0.25
CA ILE A 30 3.12 -2.86 -1.12
C ILE A 30 4.35 -3.54 -1.74
N PRO A 31 4.24 -4.81 -2.13
CA PRO A 31 5.28 -5.45 -2.92
C PRO A 31 5.31 -4.90 -4.35
N HIS A 32 6.48 -4.44 -4.78
CA HIS A 32 6.81 -3.89 -6.09
C HIS A 32 8.18 -4.51 -6.47
N PRO A 33 8.26 -5.53 -7.34
CA PRO A 33 7.76 -5.49 -8.71
C PRO A 33 7.09 -6.82 -9.11
N ARG A 34 5.77 -6.84 -9.25
CA ARG A 34 5.09 -7.93 -9.97
C ARG A 34 4.07 -7.33 -10.91
N LYS A 35 4.25 -7.60 -12.21
CA LYS A 35 3.40 -7.20 -13.34
C LYS A 35 1.94 -7.69 -13.21
N SER A 36 1.68 -8.59 -12.26
CA SER A 36 0.35 -9.03 -11.85
C SER A 36 0.34 -9.32 -10.35
N LEU A 37 -0.13 -8.36 -9.55
CA LEU A 37 -0.45 -8.62 -8.15
C LEU A 37 -1.79 -9.36 -8.10
N PRO A 38 -1.93 -10.45 -7.33
CA PRO A 38 -3.20 -11.12 -7.18
C PRO A 38 -4.24 -10.12 -6.66
N THR A 39 -5.45 -10.13 -7.23
CA THR A 39 -6.54 -9.22 -6.83
C THR A 39 -6.83 -9.31 -5.33
N LYS A 40 -6.64 -10.47 -4.72
CA LYS A 40 -6.73 -10.68 -3.26
C LYS A 40 -5.68 -9.86 -2.49
N THR A 41 -4.45 -9.82 -2.97
CA THR A 41 -3.36 -9.04 -2.37
C THR A 41 -3.65 -7.56 -2.49
N VAL A 42 -4.10 -7.09 -3.66
CA VAL A 42 -4.51 -5.70 -3.86
C VAL A 42 -5.69 -5.35 -2.94
N LYS A 43 -6.71 -6.21 -2.84
CA LYS A 43 -7.86 -5.99 -1.96
C LYS A 43 -7.46 -5.98 -0.48
N SER A 44 -6.54 -6.85 -0.06
CA SER A 44 -6.01 -6.83 1.30
C SER A 44 -5.23 -5.56 1.61
N ILE A 45 -4.45 -5.06 0.64
CA ILE A 45 -3.73 -3.79 0.76
C ILE A 45 -4.71 -2.62 0.81
N LEU A 46 -5.75 -2.61 -0.02
CA LEU A 46 -6.79 -1.57 -0.01
C LEU A 46 -7.58 -1.58 1.31
N LYS A 47 -7.91 -2.77 1.83
CA LYS A 47 -8.54 -2.93 3.15
C LYS A 47 -7.65 -2.41 4.27
N GLN A 48 -6.36 -2.77 4.26
CA GLN A 48 -5.38 -2.27 5.23
C GLN A 48 -5.18 -0.75 5.10
N ALA A 49 -5.32 -0.20 3.89
CA ALA A 49 -5.25 1.22 3.63
C ALA A 49 -6.57 1.97 3.96
N GLY A 50 -7.64 1.27 4.37
CA GLY A 50 -8.95 1.87 4.59
C GLY A 50 -9.53 2.53 3.33
N LEU A 51 -9.19 1.98 2.17
CA LEU A 51 -9.69 2.39 0.84
C LEU A 51 -10.77 1.41 0.33
N ASP A 52 -11.23 0.50 1.19
CA ASP A 52 -12.32 -0.43 0.92
C ASP A 52 -13.64 0.35 0.86
N LYS A 53 -14.33 0.21 -0.28
CA LYS A 53 -15.71 0.65 -0.49
C LYS A 53 -16.51 -0.58 -0.90
#